data_AF-A0A1K1PSC4-F1
#
_entry.id   AF-A0A1K1PSC4-F1
#
_cell.length_a   1.000
_cell.length_b   1.000
_cell.length_c   1.000
_cell.angle_alpha   90.00
_cell.angle_beta   90.00
_cell.angle_gamma   90.00
#
_symmetry.space_group_name_H-M   'P 1'
#
loop_
_entity.id
_entity.type
_entity.pdbx_description
1 polymer ?
#
loop_
_entity_poly.entity_id
_entity_poly.type
_entity_poly.pdbx_seq_one_letter_code
_entity_poly.pdbx_strand_id
1 'polypeptide(L)'
;MNFENRDTQVFMYLIKTFVADKHNYMLNVNEFYKTDPTKTLLGYYDEEYIYIIPSVVIGMCDDYLTKLGKPRVNIQTVLNTLFRANLIKVGWVMRKDLRYRPEKRVGGKRRRYITFIRKEMRNRKGTIDA
;
A
#
# COMPACT_ATOMS: atom_id res chain seq x y z
N MET A 1 -16.73 -0.45 2.46
CA MET A 1 -16.17 0.60 3.33
C MET A 1 -16.17 1.89 2.55
N ASN A 2 -16.86 2.91 3.04
CA ASN A 2 -16.83 4.25 2.45
C ASN A 2 -15.91 5.10 3.30
N PHE A 3 -14.75 5.49 2.77
CA PHE A 3 -13.90 6.46 3.44
C PHE A 3 -14.50 7.85 3.27
N GLU A 4 -14.59 8.67 4.31
CA GLU A 4 -15.19 10.01 4.21
C GLU A 4 -14.34 10.98 3.37
N ASN A 5 -13.04 10.72 3.26
CA ASN A 5 -12.12 11.54 2.50
C ASN A 5 -11.85 10.99 1.08
N ARG A 6 -12.01 11.88 0.08
CA ARG A 6 -11.75 11.62 -1.34
C ARG A 6 -10.42 10.92 -1.59
N ASP A 7 -9.33 11.44 -1.03
CA ASP A 7 -7.99 10.95 -1.36
C ASP A 7 -7.80 9.52 -0.89
N THR A 8 -8.37 9.16 0.26
CA THR A 8 -8.34 7.77 0.76
C THR A 8 -9.20 6.85 -0.11
N GLN A 9 -10.39 7.30 -0.53
CA GLN A 9 -11.23 6.52 -1.47
C GLN A 9 -10.49 6.26 -2.78
N VAL A 10 -9.93 7.31 -3.38
CA VAL A 10 -9.19 7.22 -4.66
C VAL A 10 -7.97 6.32 -4.50
N PHE A 11 -7.17 6.52 -3.45
CA PHE A 11 -5.99 5.69 -3.21
C PHE A 11 -6.33 4.22 -3.03
N MET A 12 -7.35 3.89 -2.24
CA MET A 12 -7.77 2.51 -2.02
C MET A 12 -8.36 1.87 -3.28
N TYR A 13 -9.11 2.64 -4.06
CA TYR A 13 -9.59 2.21 -5.38
C TYR A 13 -8.42 1.88 -6.31
N LEU A 14 -7.45 2.78 -6.44
CA LEU A 14 -6.28 2.58 -7.30
C LEU A 14 -5.43 1.40 -6.84
N ILE A 15 -5.15 1.27 -5.54
CA ILE A 15 -4.45 0.12 -4.99
C ILE A 15 -5.16 -1.18 -5.35
N LYS A 16 -6.48 -1.24 -5.20
CA LYS A 16 -7.26 -2.43 -5.55
C LYS A 16 -7.15 -2.75 -7.04
N THR A 17 -7.25 -1.73 -7.89
CA THR A 17 -7.09 -1.89 -9.34
C THR A 17 -5.69 -2.39 -9.70
N PHE A 18 -4.64 -1.84 -9.09
CA PHE A 18 -3.26 -2.24 -9.37
C PHE A 18 -2.98 -3.67 -8.91
N VAL A 19 -3.48 -4.09 -7.75
CA VAL A 19 -3.32 -5.48 -7.27
C VAL A 19 -4.05 -6.49 -8.17
N ALA A 20 -5.19 -6.11 -8.74
CA ALA A 20 -5.94 -6.97 -9.66
C ALA A 20 -5.38 -6.99 -11.10
N ASP A 21 -4.47 -6.08 -11.44
CA ASP A 21 -3.89 -5.98 -12.77
C ASP A 21 -2.82 -7.06 -13.01
N LYS A 22 -2.94 -7.80 -14.12
CA LYS A 22 -2.05 -8.91 -14.49
C LYS A 22 -0.58 -8.52 -14.73
N HIS A 23 -0.31 -7.25 -15.00
CA HIS A 23 1.04 -6.70 -15.20
C HIS A 23 1.71 -6.32 -13.88
N ASN A 24 0.98 -6.41 -12.78
CA ASN A 24 1.50 -6.19 -11.44
C ASN A 24 1.42 -7.49 -10.64
N TYR A 25 2.18 -7.54 -9.55
CA TYR A 25 2.12 -8.70 -8.65
C TYR A 25 2.59 -8.33 -7.26
N MET A 26 2.23 -9.21 -6.32
CA MET A 26 2.82 -9.26 -4.99
C MET A 26 3.37 -10.65 -4.74
N LEU A 27 4.41 -10.73 -3.92
CA LEU A 27 5.04 -12.00 -3.56
C LEU A 27 4.81 -12.31 -2.10
N ASN A 28 4.69 -13.61 -1.78
CA ASN A 28 4.86 -14.02 -0.40
C ASN A 28 6.27 -13.61 0.07
N VAL A 29 6.43 -13.14 1.31
CA VAL A 29 7.73 -12.73 1.86
C VAL A 29 8.78 -13.85 1.81
N ASN A 30 8.36 -15.12 1.86
CA ASN A 30 9.25 -16.28 1.75
C ASN A 30 9.68 -16.59 0.32
N GLU A 31 9.04 -15.96 -0.66
CA GLU A 31 9.29 -16.13 -2.10
C GLU A 31 9.92 -14.88 -2.71
N PHE A 32 10.57 -14.03 -1.91
CA PHE A 32 11.15 -12.76 -2.34
C PHE A 32 12.16 -12.87 -3.50
N TYR A 33 12.71 -14.06 -3.73
CA TYR A 33 13.66 -14.36 -4.81
C TYR A 33 12.97 -14.65 -6.16
N LYS A 34 11.65 -14.90 -6.17
CA LYS A 34 10.87 -15.21 -7.39
C LYS A 34 10.40 -13.95 -8.13
N THR A 35 11.22 -12.91 -8.16
CA THR A 35 10.86 -11.66 -8.85
C THR A 35 10.81 -11.87 -10.35
N ASP A 36 9.70 -11.46 -10.97
CA ASP A 36 9.52 -11.37 -12.41
C ASP A 36 9.90 -9.96 -12.89
N PRO A 37 10.91 -9.80 -13.77
CA PRO A 37 11.33 -8.51 -14.30
C PRO A 37 10.37 -7.94 -15.35
N THR A 38 9.44 -8.74 -15.88
CA THR A 38 8.46 -8.33 -16.90
C THR A 38 7.20 -7.70 -16.30
N LYS A 39 7.07 -7.74 -14.96
CA LYS A 39 5.92 -7.24 -14.20
C LYS A 39 6.36 -6.26 -13.13
N THR A 40 5.44 -5.44 -12.66
CA THR A 40 5.69 -4.50 -11.57
C THR A 40 5.43 -5.14 -10.21
N LEU A 41 6.48 -5.26 -9.39
CA LEU A 41 6.33 -5.69 -8.00
C LEU A 41 5.76 -4.56 -7.14
N LEU A 42 4.52 -4.73 -6.67
CA LEU A 42 3.86 -3.74 -5.80
C LEU A 42 4.26 -3.88 -4.33
N GLY A 43 4.63 -5.08 -3.91
CA GLY A 43 4.82 -5.38 -2.51
C GLY A 43 4.94 -6.85 -2.19
N TYR A 44 4.90 -7.14 -0.90
CA TYR A 44 4.94 -8.49 -0.36
C TYR A 44 3.75 -8.75 0.55
N TYR A 45 3.50 -10.01 0.88
CA TYR A 45 2.53 -10.36 1.91
C TYR A 45 3.01 -11.57 2.75
N ASP A 46 2.51 -11.65 3.98
CA ASP A 46 2.59 -12.82 4.84
C ASP A 46 1.20 -13.10 5.43
N GLU A 47 1.09 -14.05 6.36
CA GLU A 47 -0.18 -14.40 6.99
C GLU A 47 -0.85 -13.20 7.68
N GLU A 48 -0.07 -12.29 8.25
CA GLU A 48 -0.58 -11.19 9.06
C GLU A 48 -0.74 -9.87 8.30
N TYR A 49 0.12 -9.59 7.32
CA TYR A 49 0.25 -8.27 6.71
C TYR A 49 0.42 -8.28 5.20
N ILE A 50 0.06 -7.15 4.59
CA ILE A 50 0.41 -6.77 3.23
C ILE A 50 1.36 -5.57 3.27
N TYR A 51 2.50 -5.67 2.59
CA TYR A 51 3.59 -4.70 2.58
C TYR A 51 3.71 -4.03 1.22
N ILE A 52 3.06 -2.87 1.05
CA ILE A 52 3.12 -2.10 -0.19
C ILE A 52 4.40 -1.26 -0.26
N ILE A 53 5.10 -1.31 -1.39
CA ILE A 53 6.28 -0.50 -1.68
C ILE A 53 5.80 0.93 -2.02
N PRO A 54 6.03 1.94 -1.15
CA PRO A 54 5.41 3.25 -1.30
C PRO A 54 5.84 3.96 -2.56
N SER A 55 7.14 3.91 -2.89
CA SER A 55 7.68 4.60 -4.07
C SER A 55 7.09 4.09 -5.39
N VAL A 56 6.71 2.81 -5.45
CA VAL A 56 6.10 2.21 -6.64
C VAL A 56 4.63 2.63 -6.72
N VAL A 57 3.86 2.36 -5.67
CA VAL A 57 2.40 2.59 -5.72
C VAL A 57 2.05 4.08 -5.74
N ILE A 58 2.78 4.94 -5.02
CA ILE A 58 2.56 6.39 -5.07
C ILE A 58 2.88 6.92 -6.47
N GLY A 59 3.99 6.47 -7.08
CA GLY A 59 4.35 6.85 -8.45
C GLY A 59 3.28 6.43 -9.45
N MET A 60 2.79 5.19 -9.36
CA MET A 60 1.70 4.70 -10.22
C MET A 60 0.39 5.49 -10.03
N CYS A 61 0.05 5.85 -8.79
CA CYS A 61 -1.11 6.71 -8.50
C CYS A 61 -0.96 8.08 -9.15
N ASP A 62 0.20 8.71 -8.98
CA ASP A 62 0.48 10.03 -9.56
C ASP A 62 0.43 10.00 -11.09
N ASP A 63 1.05 9.01 -11.73
CA ASP A 63 1.03 8.83 -13.18
C ASP A 63 -0.40 8.62 -13.71
N TYR A 64 -1.18 7.76 -13.06
CA TYR A 64 -2.56 7.48 -13.45
C TYR A 64 -3.44 8.73 -13.32
N LEU A 65 -3.33 9.46 -12.21
CA LEU A 65 -4.12 10.67 -11.98
C LEU A 65 -3.71 11.81 -12.91
N THR A 66 -2.41 11.98 -13.16
CA THR A 66 -1.90 12.98 -14.11
C THR A 66 -2.40 12.70 -15.53
N LYS A 67 -2.37 11.45 -16.00
CA LYS A 67 -2.91 11.08 -17.34
C LYS A 67 -4.40 11.38 -17.48
N LEU A 68 -5.16 11.31 -16.39
CA LEU A 68 -6.59 11.62 -16.38
C LEU A 68 -6.90 13.11 -16.12
N GLY A 69 -5.88 13.97 -15.97
CA GLY A 69 -6.06 15.37 -15.61
C GLY A 69 -6.72 15.56 -14.23
N LYS A 70 -6.54 14.61 -13.32
CA LYS A 70 -7.10 14.63 -11.96
C LYS A 70 -6.05 15.06 -10.93
N PRO A 71 -6.46 15.71 -9.82
CA PRO A 71 -5.52 16.10 -8.79
C PRO A 71 -4.99 14.88 -8.05
N ARG A 72 -3.69 14.95 -7.72
CA ARG A 72 -2.94 13.95 -6.93
C ARG A 72 -3.60 13.71 -5.58
N VAL A 73 -3.31 12.56 -4.99
CA VAL A 73 -3.77 12.19 -3.65
C VAL A 73 -2.84 12.76 -2.59
N ASN A 74 -3.39 13.35 -1.53
CA ASN A 74 -2.58 13.72 -0.36
C ASN A 74 -2.27 12.48 0.48
N ILE A 75 -1.06 11.93 0.31
CA ILE A 75 -0.63 10.71 1.00
C ILE A 75 -0.64 10.85 2.52
N GLN A 76 -0.38 12.04 3.09
CA GLN A 76 -0.46 12.21 4.54
C GLN A 76 -1.90 12.03 5.04
N THR A 77 -2.87 12.60 4.33
CA THR A 77 -4.30 12.43 4.62
C THR A 77 -4.69 10.95 4.53
N VAL A 78 -4.29 10.27 3.46
CA VAL A 78 -4.53 8.84 3.25
C VAL A 78 -4.00 8.02 4.43
N LEU A 79 -2.73 8.20 4.79
CA LEU A 79 -2.10 7.45 5.89
C LEU A 79 -2.77 7.72 7.23
N ASN A 80 -3.12 8.98 7.52
CA ASN A 80 -3.82 9.35 8.76
C ASN A 80 -5.19 8.67 8.84
N THR A 81 -5.97 8.68 7.75
CA THR A 81 -7.29 8.05 7.70
C THR A 81 -7.19 6.53 7.85
N LEU A 82 -6.26 5.89 7.13
CA LEU A 82 -6.04 4.45 7.24
C LEU A 82 -5.56 4.03 8.63
N PHE A 83 -4.71 4.83 9.27
CA PHE A 83 -4.25 4.58 10.63
C PHE A 83 -5.40 4.68 11.64
N ARG A 84 -6.19 5.76 11.60
CA ARG A 84 -7.36 5.93 12.47
C ARG A 84 -8.39 4.81 12.31
N ALA A 85 -8.48 4.24 11.11
CA ALA A 85 -9.35 3.10 10.81
C ALA A 85 -8.78 1.73 11.22
N ASN A 86 -7.60 1.69 11.87
CA ASN A 86 -6.86 0.48 12.23
C ASN A 86 -6.58 -0.44 11.02
N LEU A 87 -6.34 0.13 9.83
CA LEU A 87 -6.06 -0.64 8.62
C LEU A 87 -4.57 -0.80 8.34
N ILE A 88 -3.75 0.13 8.81
CA ILE A 88 -2.30 0.11 8.62
C ILE A 88 -1.56 0.12 9.95
N LYS A 89 -0.38 -0.50 9.96
CA LYS A 89 0.59 -0.43 11.04
C LYS A 89 1.54 0.75 10.80
N VAL A 90 1.61 1.65 11.76
CA VAL A 90 2.54 2.79 11.78
C VAL A 90 3.54 2.62 12.92
N GLY A 91 4.70 3.28 12.81
CA GLY A 91 5.63 3.40 13.93
C GLY A 91 5.43 4.75 14.62
N TRP A 92 5.26 4.76 15.94
CA TRP A 92 5.32 6.00 16.71
C TRP A 92 6.77 6.47 16.76
N VAL A 93 7.05 7.61 16.12
CA VAL A 93 8.32 8.33 16.31
C VAL A 93 8.04 9.46 17.28
N MET A 94 8.87 9.65 18.30
CA MET A 94 8.72 10.66 19.37
C MET A 94 8.61 12.13 18.89
N ARG A 95 8.59 12.39 17.58
CA ARG A 95 8.42 13.72 16.98
C ARG A 95 7.09 13.79 16.23
N LYS A 96 5.97 13.86 16.96
CA LYS A 96 4.59 14.30 16.59
C LYS A 96 3.98 13.98 15.20
N ASP A 97 4.69 13.33 14.29
CA ASP A 97 4.34 13.08 12.90
C ASP A 97 4.24 11.58 12.66
N LEU A 98 3.12 11.15 12.08
CA LEU A 98 2.91 9.77 11.64
C LEU A 98 3.87 9.46 10.48
N ARG A 99 4.93 8.70 10.77
CA ARG A 99 5.74 8.05 9.73
C ARG A 99 5.24 6.64 9.50
N TYR A 100 5.23 6.22 8.24
CA TYR A 100 5.09 4.80 7.90
C TYR A 100 6.12 3.99 8.71
N ARG A 101 5.79 2.75 9.05
CA ARG A 101 6.53 1.87 9.97
C ARG A 101 8.06 1.93 9.80
N PRO A 102 8.86 1.78 10.88
CA PRO A 102 10.30 1.56 10.78
C PRO A 102 10.63 0.44 9.78
N GLU A 103 11.76 0.62 9.09
CA GLU A 103 12.20 -0.21 7.97
C GLU A 103 12.09 -1.72 8.25
N LYS A 104 11.37 -2.44 7.39
CA LYS A 104 11.32 -3.91 7.38
C LYS A 104 12.32 -4.45 6.37
N ARG A 105 12.95 -5.58 6.69
CA ARG A 105 13.77 -6.34 5.76
C ARG A 105 12.94 -7.46 5.15
N VAL A 106 12.95 -7.56 3.82
CA VAL A 106 12.43 -8.70 3.06
C VAL A 106 13.57 -9.21 2.19
N GLY A 107 13.97 -10.47 2.37
CA GLY A 107 15.25 -10.98 1.86
C GLY A 107 16.44 -10.17 2.37
N GLY A 108 17.34 -9.75 1.48
CA GLY A 108 18.47 -8.88 1.81
C GLY A 108 18.15 -7.37 1.84
N LYS A 109 16.96 -6.95 1.38
CA LYS A 109 16.64 -5.52 1.16
C LYS A 109 15.84 -4.94 2.31
N ARG A 110 16.39 -3.89 2.95
CA ARG A 110 15.72 -3.10 3.98
C ARG A 110 14.96 -1.95 3.32
N ARG A 111 13.63 -1.88 3.53
CA ARG A 111 12.75 -0.88 2.91
C ARG A 111 11.65 -0.44 3.87
N ARG A 112 11.07 0.71 3.56
CA ARG A 112 9.88 1.26 4.22
C ARG A 112 8.65 0.84 3.43
N TYR A 113 7.62 0.35 4.12
CA TYR A 113 6.40 -0.17 3.50
C TYR A 113 5.16 0.48 4.12
N ILE A 114 4.13 0.70 3.31
CA ILE A 114 2.77 0.87 3.84
C ILE A 114 2.31 -0.53 4.21
N THR A 115 2.20 -0.79 5.53
CA THR A 115 1.91 -2.12 6.05
C THR A 115 0.44 -2.22 6.41
N PHE A 116 -0.37 -2.87 5.59
CA PHE A 116 -1.77 -3.15 5.89
C PHE A 116 -1.90 -4.40 6.77
N ILE A 117 -2.88 -4.40 7.66
CA ILE A 117 -3.23 -5.56 8.49
C ILE A 117 -4.14 -6.48 7.65
N ARG A 118 -3.62 -7.61 7.19
CA ARG A 118 -4.27 -8.45 6.15
C ARG A 118 -5.65 -8.94 6.57
N LYS A 119 -5.83 -9.34 7.84
CA LYS A 119 -7.13 -9.75 8.39
C LYS A 119 -8.20 -8.65 8.29
N GLU A 120 -7.81 -7.38 8.41
CA GLU A 120 -8.73 -6.25 8.30
C GLU A 120 -9.09 -5.95 6.85
N MET A 121 -8.28 -6.43 5.90
CA MET A 121 -8.49 -6.21 4.47
C MET A 121 -9.33 -7.32 3.81
N ARG A 122 -9.21 -8.57 4.27
CA ARG A 122 -9.88 -9.75 3.67
C ARG A 122 -11.42 -9.71 3.70
N ASN A 123 -12.00 -8.99 4.65
CA ASN A 123 -13.45 -9.02 4.89
C ASN A 123 -14.16 -7.69 4.57
N ARG A 124 -13.46 -6.70 3.99
CA ARG A 124 -14.01 -5.36 3.77
C ARG A 124 -14.23 -5.08 2.29
N LYS A 125 -15.43 -4.62 1.93
CA LYS A 125 -15.70 -4.15 0.56
C LYS A 125 -14.84 -2.91 0.26
N GLY A 126 -14.02 -2.96 -0.79
CA GLY A 126 -13.18 -1.83 -1.24
C GLY A 126 -11.72 -1.85 -0.73
N THR A 127 -11.30 -2.93 -0.08
CA THR A 127 -9.90 -3.18 0.29
C THR A 127 -9.26 -4.19 -0.67
N ILE A 128 -7.98 -4.51 -0.43
CA ILE A 128 -7.23 -5.50 -1.19
C ILE A 128 -7.20 -6.85 -0.49
N ASP A 129 -7.25 -7.91 -1.28
CA ASP A 129 -6.82 -9.24 -0.85
C ASP A 129 -5.65 -9.65 -1.74
N ALA A 130 -4.69 -10.31 -1.10
CA ALA A 130 -3.37 -10.61 -1.61
C ALA A 130 -3.03 -12.04 -1.26
#